data_AF-A0A1S1H0F7-F1
#
_entry.id   AF-A0A1S1H0F7-F1
#
_cell.length_a   1.000
_cell.length_b   1.000
_cell.length_c   1.000
_cell.angle_alpha   90.00
_cell.angle_beta   90.00
_cell.angle_gamma   90.00
#
_symmetry.space_group_name_H-M   'P 1'
#
loop_
_entity.id
_entity.type
_entity.pdbx_description
1 polymer ?
#
loop_
_entity_poly.entity_id
_entity_poly.type
_entity_poly.pdbx_seq_one_letter_code
_entity_poly.pdbx_strand_id
1 'polypeptide(L)'
;MKKLYTLIATCLLLLFVTPLQSIDAGVGHSRSGSSSRSSSRSSSSSRSSSRSSSSSRSSGNNSSYRSSYYSDGSYSSSGGSLGTGMTILIMFGVGAFLLYMLIKYLNDQNTPPETPYRRHTTNYEPEPTSHRRVENNNQAIDRLRYHDPNFDASTFTSWAKEVYIQLQAAWTKKDWNAVRSLESASLYTQHSTQLEDYIQSKTTNVLERVCVENVRIKDFNSNPDGNDTLVVILSSTLRDYVVEDESRKVIEGNPQKDLFTVYQMNFIRKHGSQTESTVQENAVSDHCPNCGAPLKISAISKCDYCGAELTRSPNQWVLDTYDVVDEDELYN
;
A
#
# COMPACT_ATOMS: atom_id res chain seq x y z
N MET A 1 -7.63 39.17 -24.29
CA MET A 1 -7.36 38.96 -22.84
C MET A 1 -8.37 38.05 -22.15
N LYS A 2 -9.70 38.23 -22.32
CA LYS A 2 -10.72 37.36 -21.66
C LYS A 2 -10.57 35.86 -21.96
N LYS A 3 -10.15 35.48 -23.17
CA LYS A 3 -9.95 34.08 -23.61
C LYS A 3 -8.73 33.39 -22.96
N LEU A 4 -7.72 34.15 -22.54
CA LEU A 4 -6.52 33.60 -21.91
C LEU A 4 -6.79 33.26 -20.43
N TYR A 5 -7.56 34.11 -19.74
CA TYR A 5 -7.99 33.84 -18.36
C TYR A 5 -8.92 32.63 -18.25
N THR A 6 -9.79 32.40 -19.24
CA THR A 6 -10.65 31.20 -19.26
C THR A 6 -9.81 29.94 -19.44
N LEU A 7 -8.79 29.98 -20.29
CA LEU A 7 -7.93 28.82 -20.57
C LEU A 7 -7.02 28.46 -19.39
N ILE A 8 -6.49 29.47 -18.69
CA ILE A 8 -5.71 29.29 -17.46
C ILE A 8 -6.61 28.79 -16.32
N ALA A 9 -7.82 29.32 -16.18
CA ALA A 9 -8.77 28.85 -15.17
C ALA A 9 -9.20 27.40 -15.41
N THR A 10 -9.44 26.99 -16.66
CA THR A 10 -9.75 25.58 -16.99
C THR A 10 -8.58 24.65 -16.76
N CYS A 11 -7.35 25.10 -17.02
CA CYS A 11 -6.14 24.29 -16.81
C CYS A 11 -5.84 24.11 -15.31
N LEU A 12 -6.05 25.16 -14.50
CA LEU A 12 -5.97 25.06 -13.04
C LEU A 12 -7.06 24.16 -12.47
N LEU A 13 -8.29 24.23 -13.01
CA LEU A 13 -9.38 23.35 -12.57
C LEU A 13 -9.09 21.88 -12.89
N LEU A 14 -8.46 21.59 -14.04
CA LEU A 14 -8.03 20.23 -14.42
C LEU A 14 -6.86 19.69 -13.56
N LEU A 15 -6.00 20.56 -13.02
CA LEU A 15 -4.95 20.17 -12.06
C LEU A 15 -5.53 19.81 -10.68
N PHE A 16 -6.62 20.46 -10.26
CA PHE A 16 -7.36 20.14 -9.02
C PHE A 16 -8.33 18.95 -9.16
N VAL A 17 -8.64 18.50 -10.38
CA VAL A 17 -9.41 17.27 -10.67
C VAL A 17 -8.46 16.17 -11.16
N THR A 18 -7.26 16.10 -10.59
CA THR A 18 -6.62 14.80 -10.48
C THR A 18 -7.35 14.11 -9.34
N PRO A 19 -7.96 12.92 -9.52
CA PRO A 19 -8.32 12.14 -8.36
C PRO A 19 -7.03 12.01 -7.57
N LEU A 20 -7.02 12.52 -6.33
CA LEU A 20 -6.04 12.10 -5.34
C LEU A 20 -5.94 10.59 -5.55
N GLN A 21 -4.78 10.11 -5.99
CA GLN A 21 -4.57 8.68 -6.13
C GLN A 21 -4.88 8.15 -4.74
N SER A 22 -6.06 7.54 -4.57
CA SER A 22 -6.42 6.88 -3.35
C SER A 22 -5.32 5.86 -3.17
N ILE A 23 -4.47 6.11 -2.17
CA ILE A 23 -3.53 5.10 -1.72
C ILE A 23 -4.45 4.01 -1.20
N ASP A 24 -4.60 2.97 -2.01
CA ASP A 24 -5.38 1.79 -1.71
C ASP A 24 -4.78 1.19 -0.45
N ALA A 25 -5.57 1.17 0.61
CA ALA A 25 -5.15 0.72 1.92
C ALA A 25 -5.48 -0.76 1.89
N GLY A 26 -4.46 -1.62 1.97
CA GLY A 26 -4.38 -2.88 1.21
C GLY A 26 -5.43 -3.98 1.49
N VAL A 27 -6.51 -3.70 2.20
CA VAL A 27 -7.65 -4.60 2.41
C VAL A 27 -8.40 -4.72 1.08
N GLY A 28 -8.47 -5.93 0.51
CA GLY A 28 -9.30 -6.19 -0.67
C GLY A 28 -8.66 -6.02 -2.05
N HIS A 29 -7.34 -5.92 -2.14
CA HIS A 29 -6.61 -5.92 -3.42
C HIS A 29 -5.35 -6.77 -3.34
N SER A 30 -5.54 -8.03 -2.98
CA SER A 30 -4.49 -9.04 -2.84
C SER A 30 -3.86 -9.32 -4.21
N ARG A 31 -2.71 -8.70 -4.50
CA ARG A 31 -1.97 -8.96 -5.73
C ARG A 31 -1.18 -10.25 -5.53
N SER A 32 -1.48 -11.29 -6.32
CA SER A 32 -0.55 -12.42 -6.41
C SER A 32 0.77 -11.88 -6.95
N GLY A 33 1.83 -11.92 -6.15
CA GLY A 33 3.19 -11.72 -6.61
C GLY A 33 3.53 -12.79 -7.64
N SER A 34 3.22 -12.56 -8.91
CA SER A 34 3.77 -13.36 -9.99
C SER A 34 5.25 -13.01 -10.07
N SER A 35 6.08 -13.84 -9.43
CA SER A 35 7.53 -13.78 -9.46
C SER A 35 8.04 -13.80 -10.91
N SER A 36 8.14 -12.63 -11.54
CA SER A 36 8.83 -12.45 -12.81
C SER A 36 10.31 -12.27 -12.48
N ARG A 37 10.99 -13.39 -12.21
CA ARG A 37 12.44 -13.44 -12.04
C ARG A 37 13.12 -12.98 -13.32
N SER A 38 13.47 -11.71 -13.39
CA SER A 38 14.40 -11.14 -14.37
C SER A 38 15.63 -10.60 -13.63
N SER A 39 16.37 -11.49 -12.96
CA SER A 39 17.63 -11.11 -12.33
C SER A 39 18.75 -11.05 -13.37
N SER A 40 18.86 -9.92 -14.06
CA SER A 40 20.09 -9.54 -14.77
C SER A 40 21.14 -9.15 -13.74
N ARG A 41 21.92 -10.13 -13.29
CA ARG A 41 23.09 -9.90 -12.44
C ARG A 41 24.18 -9.23 -13.28
N SER A 42 24.33 -7.93 -13.14
CA SER A 42 25.53 -7.21 -13.58
C SER A 42 26.40 -6.94 -12.36
N SER A 43 27.39 -7.79 -12.19
CA SER A 43 28.49 -7.64 -11.25
C SER A 43 29.39 -6.46 -11.64
N SER A 44 29.54 -5.48 -10.76
CA SER A 44 30.73 -4.62 -10.72
C SER A 44 31.11 -4.33 -9.29
N SER A 45 32.18 -5.00 -8.86
CA SER A 45 32.83 -4.85 -7.59
C SER A 45 33.77 -3.63 -7.58
N SER A 46 33.72 -2.92 -6.44
CA SER A 46 34.81 -2.21 -5.76
C SER A 46 35.33 -0.89 -6.36
N ARG A 47 35.31 0.18 -5.56
CA ARG A 47 36.41 0.54 -4.63
C ARG A 47 36.05 1.72 -3.73
N SER A 48 36.42 1.57 -2.48
CA SER A 48 36.32 2.50 -1.35
C SER A 48 37.31 3.67 -1.44
N SER A 49 36.91 4.85 -0.96
CA SER A 49 37.80 5.73 -0.16
C SER A 49 37.01 6.78 0.62
N SER A 50 37.20 6.73 1.93
CA SER A 50 36.81 7.67 2.98
C SER A 50 37.34 9.09 2.79
N ARG A 51 36.63 10.09 3.34
CA ARG A 51 37.17 11.26 4.07
C ARG A 51 36.05 12.07 4.75
N SER A 52 36.25 12.28 6.04
CA SER A 52 35.55 13.15 6.98
C SER A 52 35.91 14.62 6.80
N SER A 53 34.96 15.54 7.03
CA SER A 53 35.21 16.81 7.75
C SER A 53 33.93 17.61 8.02
N SER A 54 33.81 18.00 9.29
CA SER A 54 32.98 19.03 9.91
C SER A 54 32.97 20.39 9.21
N SER A 55 31.85 21.13 9.28
CA SER A 55 31.78 22.42 9.99
C SER A 55 30.42 23.12 9.81
N SER A 56 29.99 23.72 10.90
CA SER A 56 28.89 24.65 11.11
C SER A 56 29.01 25.96 10.31
N ARG A 57 27.86 26.61 10.01
CA ARG A 57 27.51 27.99 10.45
C ARG A 57 26.25 28.53 9.78
N SER A 58 25.41 29.06 10.66
CA SER A 58 24.39 30.10 10.52
C SER A 58 24.63 31.20 9.48
N SER A 59 23.53 31.70 8.87
CA SER A 59 22.98 33.06 9.08
C SER A 59 22.29 33.62 7.83
N GLY A 60 21.23 34.41 8.02
CA GLY A 60 21.04 35.63 7.23
C GLY A 60 19.84 35.68 6.28
N ASN A 61 18.75 36.25 6.80
CA ASN A 61 17.96 37.35 6.24
C ASN A 61 17.41 37.34 4.80
N ASN A 62 16.06 37.34 4.77
CA ASN A 62 15.19 38.46 4.39
C ASN A 62 14.93 38.83 2.91
N SER A 63 13.65 39.19 2.71
CA SER A 63 13.03 39.99 1.65
C SER A 63 12.97 39.39 0.24
N SER A 64 11.79 39.00 -0.27
CA SER A 64 10.75 39.87 -0.89
C SER A 64 11.32 40.87 -1.90
N TYR A 65 10.83 40.87 -3.14
CA TYR A 65 10.14 41.96 -3.87
C TYR A 65 10.00 41.58 -5.36
N ARG A 66 8.80 41.81 -5.87
CA ARG A 66 8.40 42.06 -7.27
C ARG A 66 9.53 42.51 -8.22
N SER A 67 9.48 42.08 -9.49
CA SER A 67 8.86 42.89 -10.55
C SER A 67 8.83 42.14 -11.90
N SER A 68 7.80 42.50 -12.63
CA SER A 68 7.34 42.09 -13.95
C SER A 68 7.90 42.97 -15.09
N TYR A 69 7.71 42.45 -16.33
CA TYR A 69 7.79 43.09 -17.67
C TYR A 69 9.22 43.38 -18.17
N TYR A 70 9.62 43.09 -19.41
CA TYR A 70 9.01 43.28 -20.73
C TYR A 70 9.50 42.15 -21.69
N SER A 71 8.64 41.50 -22.47
CA SER A 71 8.14 41.85 -23.82
C SER A 71 9.09 41.54 -24.99
N ASP A 72 8.51 40.76 -25.92
CA ASP A 72 8.64 40.81 -27.38
C ASP A 72 9.55 39.79 -28.08
N GLY A 73 9.06 39.29 -29.22
CA GLY A 73 9.81 38.34 -30.07
C GLY A 73 8.99 37.39 -30.95
N SER A 74 8.04 37.93 -31.71
CA SER A 74 7.70 37.55 -33.10
C SER A 74 7.58 36.07 -33.54
N TYR A 75 6.33 35.73 -33.90
CA TYR A 75 5.99 34.73 -34.90
C TYR A 75 6.44 35.19 -36.29
N SER A 76 7.17 34.34 -37.02
CA SER A 76 7.41 34.50 -38.46
C SER A 76 6.73 33.37 -39.22
N SER A 77 5.67 33.76 -39.95
CA SER A 77 5.20 33.02 -41.11
C SER A 77 6.11 33.38 -42.29
N SER A 78 6.73 32.37 -42.92
CA SER A 78 7.24 32.51 -44.28
C SER A 78 6.81 31.28 -45.09
N GLY A 79 5.77 31.44 -45.90
CA GLY A 79 5.60 30.60 -47.07
C GLY A 79 6.71 30.89 -48.08
N GLY A 80 7.23 29.84 -48.73
CA GLY A 80 8.18 30.00 -49.82
C GLY A 80 9.09 28.80 -50.04
N SER A 81 8.60 27.84 -50.82
CA SER A 81 9.39 27.07 -51.81
C SER A 81 10.71 26.42 -51.36
N LEU A 82 10.61 25.28 -50.67
CA LEU A 82 11.67 24.26 -50.66
C LEU A 82 11.05 22.86 -50.86
N GLY A 83 11.02 22.45 -52.13
CA GLY A 83 11.18 21.06 -52.57
C GLY A 83 10.12 20.04 -52.17
N THR A 84 9.14 19.83 -53.05
CA THR A 84 8.25 18.65 -53.12
C THR A 84 9.01 17.31 -53.01
N GLY A 85 10.33 17.28 -53.19
CA GLY A 85 11.18 16.09 -52.97
C GLY A 85 11.46 15.75 -51.51
N MET A 86 11.48 16.71 -50.57
CA MET A 86 11.81 16.44 -49.15
C MET A 86 10.64 15.81 -48.39
N THR A 87 9.39 16.15 -48.73
CA THR A 87 8.21 15.47 -48.17
C THR A 87 8.06 14.05 -48.69
N ILE A 88 8.42 13.80 -49.95
CA ILE A 88 8.48 12.46 -50.54
C ILE A 88 9.53 11.60 -49.81
N LEU A 89 10.72 12.14 -49.54
CA LEU A 89 11.77 11.40 -48.84
C LEU A 89 11.39 11.03 -47.40
N ILE A 90 10.67 11.89 -46.68
CA ILE A 90 10.18 11.58 -45.33
C ILE A 90 9.08 10.51 -45.37
N MET A 91 8.16 10.57 -46.34
CA MET A 91 7.11 9.55 -46.51
C MET A 91 7.70 8.18 -46.91
N PHE A 92 8.70 8.15 -47.79
CA PHE A 92 9.40 6.91 -48.12
C PHE A 92 10.25 6.38 -46.95
N GLY A 93 10.86 7.26 -46.15
CA GLY A 93 11.62 6.86 -44.96
C GLY A 93 10.75 6.21 -43.89
N VAL A 94 9.60 6.82 -43.58
CA VAL A 94 8.62 6.26 -42.63
C VAL A 94 8.00 4.98 -43.19
N GLY A 95 7.67 4.95 -44.48
CA GLY A 95 7.17 3.75 -45.16
C GLY A 95 8.16 2.58 -45.13
N ALA A 96 9.44 2.83 -45.41
CA ALA A 96 10.50 1.82 -45.36
C ALA A 96 10.75 1.30 -43.94
N PHE A 97 10.64 2.17 -42.92
CA PHE A 97 10.77 1.78 -41.52
C PHE A 97 9.61 0.88 -41.05
N LEU A 98 8.37 1.22 -41.42
CA LEU A 98 7.20 0.40 -41.12
C LEU A 98 7.25 -0.93 -41.87
N LEU A 99 7.70 -0.93 -43.13
CA LEU A 99 7.91 -2.15 -43.92
C LEU A 99 9.02 -3.03 -43.30
N TYR A 100 10.11 -2.44 -42.82
CA TYR A 100 11.17 -3.17 -42.11
C TYR A 100 10.66 -3.82 -40.82
N MET A 101 9.87 -3.10 -40.02
CA MET A 101 9.24 -3.65 -38.81
C MET A 101 8.25 -4.77 -39.13
N LEU A 102 7.49 -4.65 -40.22
CA LEU A 102 6.56 -5.69 -40.68
C LEU A 102 7.30 -6.93 -41.18
N ILE A 103 8.38 -6.77 -41.95
CA ILE A 103 9.22 -7.88 -42.41
C ILE A 103 9.88 -8.57 -41.22
N LYS A 104 10.39 -7.82 -40.23
CA LYS A 104 10.95 -8.39 -39.00
C LYS A 104 9.90 -9.18 -38.21
N TYR A 105 8.69 -8.63 -38.07
CA TYR A 105 7.58 -9.29 -37.38
C TYR A 105 7.15 -10.59 -38.08
N LEU A 106 7.11 -10.62 -39.41
CA LEU A 106 6.77 -11.80 -40.19
C LEU A 106 7.91 -12.82 -40.27
N ASN A 107 9.17 -12.38 -40.17
CA ASN A 107 10.33 -13.28 -40.16
C ASN A 107 10.54 -13.97 -38.80
N ASP A 108 10.09 -13.36 -37.69
CA ASP A 108 10.09 -13.99 -36.36
C ASP A 108 9.10 -15.17 -36.25
N GLN A 109 8.19 -15.34 -37.21
CA GLN A 109 7.27 -16.49 -37.27
C GLN A 109 7.83 -17.71 -38.01
N ASN A 110 9.02 -17.61 -38.62
CA ASN A 110 9.62 -18.68 -39.42
C ASN A 110 10.96 -19.21 -38.88
N THR A 111 11.21 -19.07 -37.57
CA THR A 111 12.35 -19.75 -36.93
C THR A 111 11.97 -21.23 -36.71
N PRO A 112 12.60 -22.19 -37.39
CA PRO A 112 12.32 -23.61 -37.16
C PRO A 112 12.72 -23.99 -35.72
N PRO A 113 12.00 -24.93 -35.07
CA PRO A 113 12.35 -25.35 -33.72
C PRO A 113 13.72 -26.04 -33.77
N GLU A 114 14.73 -25.42 -33.16
CA GLU A 114 15.99 -26.09 -32.94
C GLU A 114 15.74 -27.38 -32.15
N THR A 115 16.32 -28.47 -32.65
CA THR A 115 16.25 -29.82 -32.10
C THR A 115 16.41 -29.83 -30.58
N PRO A 116 15.57 -30.57 -29.82
CA PRO A 116 15.67 -30.57 -28.37
C PRO A 116 16.97 -31.25 -27.99
N TYR A 117 17.94 -30.47 -27.51
CA TYR A 117 19.05 -31.00 -26.74
C TYR A 117 18.42 -31.69 -25.53
N ARG A 118 18.59 -33.01 -25.45
CA ARG A 118 18.14 -33.88 -24.36
C ARG A 118 18.83 -33.43 -23.08
N ARG A 119 18.27 -32.41 -22.43
CA ARG A 119 18.63 -32.03 -21.08
C ARG A 119 18.18 -33.19 -20.20
N HIS A 120 19.13 -33.81 -19.49
CA HIS A 120 18.81 -34.69 -18.39
C HIS A 120 17.81 -33.97 -17.50
N THR A 121 16.57 -34.45 -17.49
CA THR A 121 15.60 -34.12 -16.46
C THR A 121 16.17 -34.69 -15.19
N THR A 122 16.92 -33.87 -14.44
CA THR A 122 16.85 -34.01 -12.99
C THR A 122 15.37 -33.90 -12.70
N ASN A 123 14.77 -34.97 -12.17
CA ASN A 123 13.44 -34.90 -11.59
C ASN A 123 13.49 -33.74 -10.60
N TYR A 124 13.01 -32.57 -11.04
CA TYR A 124 12.60 -31.53 -10.13
C TYR A 124 11.28 -32.02 -9.60
N GLU A 125 11.39 -32.94 -8.64
CA GLU A 125 10.37 -33.07 -7.63
C GLU A 125 10.26 -31.66 -7.04
N PRO A 126 9.11 -30.98 -7.15
CA PRO A 126 8.94 -29.73 -6.44
C PRO A 126 9.24 -30.08 -4.97
N GLU A 127 10.33 -29.53 -4.44
CA GLU A 127 10.52 -29.61 -3.00
C GLU A 127 9.21 -29.16 -2.39
N PRO A 128 8.60 -29.95 -1.48
CA PRO A 128 7.46 -29.46 -0.74
C PRO A 128 7.89 -28.11 -0.19
N THR A 129 7.14 -27.05 -0.47
CA THR A 129 7.35 -25.74 0.14
C THR A 129 7.43 -26.00 1.63
N SER A 130 8.65 -26.12 2.13
CA SER A 130 8.92 -26.17 3.55
C SER A 130 8.32 -24.88 4.02
N HIS A 131 7.19 -24.95 4.74
CA HIS A 131 6.65 -23.86 5.53
C HIS A 131 7.78 -23.47 6.48
N ARG A 132 8.72 -22.66 6.01
CA ARG A 132 9.88 -22.24 6.77
C ARG A 132 9.27 -21.42 7.88
N ARG A 133 9.25 -22.01 9.08
CA ARG A 133 8.66 -21.41 10.26
C ARG A 133 9.24 -20.00 10.40
N VAL A 134 8.37 -19.02 10.28
CA VAL A 134 8.74 -17.63 10.38
C VAL A 134 8.79 -17.28 11.86
N GLU A 135 9.95 -16.82 12.33
CA GLU A 135 10.18 -16.55 13.75
C GLU A 135 10.06 -15.05 14.05
N ASN A 136 9.70 -14.72 15.28
CA ASN A 136 9.72 -13.33 15.72
C ASN A 136 11.15 -12.79 15.81
N ASN A 137 11.31 -11.49 15.57
CA ASN A 137 12.55 -10.80 15.89
C ASN A 137 12.68 -10.61 17.42
N ASN A 138 13.42 -11.52 18.07
CA ASN A 138 13.61 -11.48 19.52
C ASN A 138 14.29 -10.18 19.99
N GLN A 139 15.19 -9.58 19.20
CA GLN A 139 15.82 -8.31 19.58
C GLN A 139 14.80 -7.16 19.63
N ALA A 140 13.84 -7.13 18.70
CA ALA A 140 12.75 -6.16 18.74
C ALA A 140 11.84 -6.36 19.95
N ILE A 141 11.50 -7.63 20.25
CA ILE A 141 10.71 -7.98 21.44
C ILE A 141 11.43 -7.57 22.72
N ASP A 142 12.74 -7.81 22.83
CA ASP A 142 13.51 -7.47 24.02
C ASP A 142 13.57 -5.94 24.23
N ARG A 143 13.72 -5.16 23.16
CA ARG A 143 13.64 -3.69 23.23
C ARG A 143 12.27 -3.21 23.68
N LEU A 144 11.19 -3.81 23.19
CA LEU A 144 9.84 -3.49 23.65
C LEU A 144 9.64 -3.86 25.13
N ARG A 145 10.06 -5.06 25.54
CA ARG A 145 9.93 -5.55 26.93
C ARG A 145 10.73 -4.73 27.93
N TYR A 146 11.83 -4.10 27.50
CA TYR A 146 12.57 -3.17 28.34
C TYR A 146 11.69 -2.00 28.81
N HIS A 147 10.78 -1.51 27.95
CA HIS A 147 9.83 -0.44 28.28
C HIS A 147 8.50 -0.96 28.82
N ASP A 148 8.08 -2.14 28.37
CA ASP A 148 6.84 -2.81 28.74
C ASP A 148 7.09 -4.26 29.21
N PRO A 149 7.49 -4.47 30.47
CA PRO A 149 7.82 -5.81 30.99
C PRO A 149 6.67 -6.81 30.92
N ASN A 150 5.43 -6.32 30.83
CA ASN A 150 4.22 -7.14 30.75
C ASN A 150 3.90 -7.58 29.31
N PHE A 151 4.66 -7.14 28.31
CA PHE A 151 4.40 -7.48 26.92
C PHE A 151 4.66 -8.97 26.63
N ASP A 152 3.61 -9.66 26.17
CA ASP A 152 3.69 -11.01 25.66
C ASP A 152 3.53 -11.06 24.13
N ALA A 153 4.59 -11.48 23.45
CA ALA A 153 4.63 -11.55 21.99
C ALA A 153 3.60 -12.53 21.43
N SER A 154 3.36 -13.67 22.10
CA SER A 154 2.43 -14.69 21.59
C SER A 154 0.97 -14.20 21.63
N THR A 155 0.59 -13.56 22.73
CA THR A 155 -0.70 -12.91 22.93
C THR A 155 -0.89 -11.79 21.92
N PHE A 156 0.13 -10.95 21.73
CA PHE A 156 0.07 -9.87 20.75
C PHE A 156 -0.08 -10.39 19.31
N THR A 157 0.72 -11.38 18.88
CA THR A 157 0.61 -11.95 17.53
C THR A 157 -0.74 -12.66 17.30
N SER A 158 -1.32 -13.28 18.33
CA SER A 158 -2.66 -13.87 18.27
C SER A 158 -3.74 -12.79 18.12
N TRP A 159 -3.60 -11.69 18.84
CA TRP A 159 -4.47 -10.53 18.69
C TRP A 159 -4.32 -9.86 17.31
N ALA A 160 -3.10 -9.69 16.80
CA ALA A 160 -2.87 -9.13 15.47
C ALA A 160 -3.49 -9.99 14.35
N LYS A 161 -3.45 -11.32 14.49
CA LYS A 161 -4.19 -12.25 13.62
C LYS A 161 -5.69 -12.01 13.67
N GLU A 162 -6.25 -11.85 14.86
CA GLU A 162 -7.68 -11.59 15.03
C GLU A 162 -8.09 -10.25 14.43
N VAL A 163 -7.27 -9.20 14.62
CA VAL A 163 -7.45 -7.90 13.96
C VAL A 163 -7.56 -8.09 12.45
N TYR A 164 -6.57 -8.75 11.82
CA TYR A 164 -6.59 -9.03 10.38
C TYR A 164 -7.90 -9.71 9.92
N ILE A 165 -8.34 -10.77 10.63
CA ILE A 165 -9.56 -11.52 10.28
C ILE A 165 -10.80 -10.62 10.40
N GLN A 166 -10.89 -9.80 11.44
CA GLN A 166 -12.00 -8.87 11.64
C GLN A 166 -12.05 -7.82 10.53
N LEU A 167 -10.91 -7.26 10.11
CA LEU A 167 -10.84 -6.34 8.96
C LEU A 167 -11.37 -7.01 7.69
N GLN A 168 -10.89 -8.21 7.33
CA GLN A 168 -11.36 -8.89 6.11
C GLN A 168 -12.88 -9.15 6.15
N ALA A 169 -13.39 -9.58 7.32
CA ALA A 169 -14.81 -9.86 7.49
C ALA A 169 -15.68 -8.60 7.42
N ALA A 170 -15.23 -7.49 8.01
CA ALA A 170 -15.93 -6.20 7.97
C ALA A 170 -15.95 -5.62 6.56
N TRP A 171 -14.87 -5.79 5.80
CA TRP A 171 -14.73 -5.32 4.43
C TRP A 171 -15.78 -5.93 3.50
N THR A 172 -15.83 -7.26 3.42
CA THR A 172 -16.81 -7.95 2.57
C THR A 172 -18.26 -7.71 3.01
N LYS A 173 -18.50 -7.48 4.30
CA LYS A 173 -19.84 -7.13 4.83
C LYS A 173 -20.24 -5.68 4.60
N LYS A 174 -19.31 -4.84 4.14
CA LYS A 174 -19.50 -3.38 4.04
C LYS A 174 -19.87 -2.72 5.38
N ASP A 175 -19.36 -3.26 6.50
CA ASP A 175 -19.64 -2.77 7.85
C ASP A 175 -18.33 -2.32 8.53
N TRP A 176 -17.75 -1.21 8.04
CA TRP A 176 -16.46 -0.75 8.55
C TRP A 176 -16.53 -0.23 9.99
N ASN A 177 -17.70 0.24 10.42
CA ASN A 177 -17.89 0.67 11.80
C ASN A 177 -17.51 -0.43 12.78
N ALA A 178 -17.74 -1.72 12.46
CA ALA A 178 -17.40 -2.85 13.32
C ALA A 178 -15.92 -2.93 13.73
N VAL A 179 -15.00 -2.41 12.92
CA VAL A 179 -13.55 -2.45 13.17
C VAL A 179 -12.96 -1.08 13.56
N ARG A 180 -13.80 -0.06 13.77
CA ARG A 180 -13.35 1.31 14.10
C ARG A 180 -12.38 1.36 15.27
N SER A 181 -12.57 0.51 16.28
CA SER A 181 -11.76 0.47 17.50
C SER A 181 -10.40 -0.20 17.32
N LEU A 182 -10.18 -0.87 16.20
CA LEU A 182 -8.93 -1.59 15.89
C LEU A 182 -7.93 -0.70 15.15
N GLU A 183 -8.40 0.40 14.55
CA GLU A 183 -7.62 1.24 13.65
C GLU A 183 -7.39 2.65 14.19
N SER A 184 -6.30 3.27 13.75
CA SER A 184 -6.09 4.70 13.91
C SER A 184 -7.16 5.50 13.14
N ALA A 185 -7.28 6.78 13.45
CA ALA A 185 -8.23 7.65 12.75
C ALA A 185 -7.89 7.82 11.25
N SER A 186 -6.60 7.89 10.93
CA SER A 186 -6.08 8.01 9.57
C SER A 186 -6.39 6.77 8.74
N LEU A 187 -6.09 5.58 9.26
CA LEU A 187 -6.31 4.33 8.53
C LEU A 187 -7.81 4.07 8.30
N TYR A 188 -8.63 4.25 9.33
CA TYR A 188 -10.07 4.11 9.21
C TYR A 188 -10.67 5.03 8.15
N THR A 189 -10.20 6.28 8.08
CA THR A 189 -10.68 7.23 7.07
C THR A 189 -10.33 6.76 5.65
N GLN A 190 -9.14 6.19 5.45
CA GLN A 190 -8.74 5.63 4.16
C GLN A 190 -9.62 4.44 3.77
N HIS A 191 -9.73 3.43 4.63
CA HIS A 191 -10.53 2.24 4.36
C HIS A 191 -12.04 2.57 4.20
N SER A 192 -12.61 3.44 5.04
CA SER A 192 -14.03 3.82 4.90
C SER A 192 -14.31 4.57 3.61
N THR A 193 -13.38 5.40 3.12
CA THR A 193 -13.52 6.07 1.82
C THR A 193 -13.51 5.06 0.68
N GLN A 194 -12.59 4.10 0.69
CA GLN A 194 -12.52 3.04 -0.32
C GLN A 194 -13.76 2.14 -0.29
N LEU A 195 -14.25 1.80 0.89
CA LEU A 195 -15.46 1.00 1.03
C LEU A 195 -16.71 1.75 0.53
N GLU A 196 -16.76 3.06 0.73
CA GLU A 196 -17.82 3.92 0.19
C GLU A 196 -17.80 3.93 -1.35
N ASP A 197 -16.63 3.89 -1.97
CA ASP A 197 -16.52 3.75 -3.44
C ASP A 197 -17.14 2.43 -3.93
N TYR A 198 -16.95 1.33 -3.20
CA TYR A 198 -17.62 0.04 -3.47
C TYR A 198 -19.14 0.13 -3.29
N ILE A 199 -19.61 0.81 -2.25
CA ILE A 199 -21.05 1.03 -2.00
C ILE A 199 -21.67 1.84 -3.14
N GLN A 200 -21.05 2.95 -3.54
CA GLN A 200 -21.55 3.85 -4.59
C GLN A 200 -21.52 3.19 -5.98
N SER A 201 -20.50 2.39 -6.25
CA SER A 201 -20.40 1.62 -7.50
C SER A 201 -21.31 0.38 -7.53
N LYS A 202 -22.02 0.06 -6.44
CA LYS A 202 -22.83 -1.17 -6.28
C LYS A 202 -22.04 -2.45 -6.54
N THR A 203 -20.80 -2.47 -6.08
CA THR A 203 -19.93 -3.64 -6.19
C THR A 203 -19.44 -4.05 -4.81
N THR A 204 -19.14 -5.33 -4.63
CA THR A 204 -18.61 -5.88 -3.38
C THR A 204 -17.29 -6.57 -3.66
N ASN A 205 -16.23 -6.14 -2.99
CA ASN A 205 -15.01 -6.94 -2.89
C ASN A 205 -15.22 -8.08 -1.87
N VAL A 206 -15.14 -9.31 -2.38
CA VAL A 206 -15.43 -10.54 -1.64
C VAL A 206 -14.13 -11.22 -1.27
N LEU A 207 -13.94 -11.39 0.03
CA LEU A 207 -12.79 -12.03 0.65
C LEU A 207 -13.23 -13.33 1.30
N GLU A 208 -12.86 -14.44 0.67
CA GLU A 208 -13.28 -15.78 1.09
C GLU A 208 -12.10 -16.69 1.39
N ARG A 209 -12.36 -17.74 2.18
CA ARG A 209 -11.36 -18.76 2.56
C ARG A 209 -10.09 -18.16 3.17
N VAL A 210 -10.23 -17.05 3.89
CA VAL A 210 -9.13 -16.36 4.57
C VAL A 210 -8.44 -17.31 5.54
N CYS A 211 -7.17 -17.60 5.30
CA CYS A 211 -6.36 -18.52 6.07
C CYS A 211 -5.01 -17.86 6.39
N VAL A 212 -4.85 -17.41 7.64
CA VAL A 212 -3.59 -16.85 8.12
C VAL A 212 -2.59 -17.97 8.35
N GLU A 213 -1.47 -17.93 7.62
CA GLU A 213 -0.41 -18.94 7.66
C GLU A 213 0.68 -18.59 8.66
N ASN A 214 1.17 -17.35 8.65
CA ASN A 214 2.23 -16.89 9.55
C ASN A 214 1.92 -15.50 10.08
N VAL A 215 2.36 -15.24 11.31
CA VAL A 215 2.38 -13.91 11.93
C VAL A 215 3.70 -13.78 12.68
N ARG A 216 4.49 -12.76 12.36
CA ARG A 216 5.74 -12.46 13.05
C ARG A 216 5.82 -10.99 13.45
N ILE A 217 6.49 -10.72 14.56
CA ILE A 217 7.00 -9.40 14.88
C ILE A 217 8.30 -9.21 14.08
N LYS A 218 8.32 -8.21 13.20
CA LYS A 218 9.48 -7.85 12.38
C LYS A 218 10.38 -6.87 13.11
N ASP A 219 9.80 -5.80 13.65
CA ASP A 219 10.58 -4.76 14.32
C ASP A 219 9.78 -3.96 15.34
N PHE A 220 10.48 -3.24 16.20
CA PHE A 220 9.93 -2.31 17.18
C PHE A 220 10.70 -1.00 17.15
N ASN A 221 9.95 0.09 16.93
CA ASN A 221 10.43 1.45 16.82
C ASN A 221 9.83 2.30 17.94
N SER A 222 10.66 2.75 18.87
CA SER A 222 10.20 3.65 19.92
C SER A 222 10.25 5.10 19.46
N ASN A 223 9.23 5.88 19.81
CA ASN A 223 9.15 7.30 19.47
C ASN A 223 8.77 8.13 20.72
N PRO A 224 9.75 8.69 21.45
CA PRO A 224 9.51 9.47 22.66
C PRO A 224 8.57 10.67 22.48
N ASP A 225 8.51 11.23 21.28
CA ASP A 225 7.71 12.43 20.97
C ASP A 225 6.31 12.08 20.46
N GLY A 226 5.92 10.80 20.42
CA GLY A 226 4.65 10.36 19.86
C GLY A 226 4.25 8.95 20.26
N ASN A 227 3.98 8.12 19.24
CA ASN A 227 3.57 6.73 19.42
C ASN A 227 4.70 5.78 19.06
N ASP A 228 4.94 4.80 19.93
CA ASP A 228 5.76 3.65 19.59
C ASP A 228 5.07 2.84 18.49
N THR A 229 5.86 2.21 17.61
CA THR A 229 5.38 1.41 16.49
C THR A 229 5.91 -0.02 16.57
N LEU A 230 5.02 -1.00 16.47
CA LEU A 230 5.34 -2.42 16.38
C LEU A 230 4.98 -2.91 14.97
N VAL A 231 6.00 -3.34 14.23
CA VAL A 231 5.89 -3.78 12.83
C VAL A 231 5.65 -5.29 12.82
N VAL A 232 4.53 -5.71 12.26
CA VAL A 232 4.14 -7.12 12.11
C VAL A 232 4.11 -7.49 10.63
N ILE A 233 4.64 -8.66 10.31
CA ILE A 233 4.44 -9.27 8.99
C ILE A 233 3.50 -10.46 9.13
N LEU A 234 2.45 -10.47 8.32
CA LEU A 234 1.43 -11.52 8.31
C LEU A 234 1.32 -12.08 6.89
N SER A 235 1.34 -13.40 6.75
CA SER A 235 1.04 -14.06 5.48
C SER A 235 -0.30 -14.76 5.54
N SER A 236 -1.08 -14.64 4.47
CA SER A 236 -2.41 -15.21 4.37
C SER A 236 -2.65 -15.77 2.98
N THR A 237 -3.41 -16.86 2.92
CA THR A 237 -4.02 -17.35 1.68
C THR A 237 -5.50 -17.03 1.71
N LEU A 238 -6.01 -16.37 0.66
CA LEU A 238 -7.41 -15.97 0.54
C LEU A 238 -7.87 -15.96 -0.92
N ARG A 239 -9.18 -15.89 -1.15
CA ARG A 239 -9.75 -15.57 -2.45
C ARG A 239 -10.21 -14.12 -2.44
N ASP A 240 -9.81 -13.39 -3.47
CA ASP A 240 -10.08 -11.97 -3.62
C ASP A 240 -10.66 -11.71 -5.02
N TYR A 241 -11.90 -11.24 -5.07
CA TYR A 241 -12.61 -10.95 -6.30
C TYR A 241 -13.74 -9.95 -6.06
N VAL A 242 -14.10 -9.19 -7.08
CA VAL A 242 -15.18 -8.20 -7.01
C VAL A 242 -16.38 -8.70 -7.79
N VAL A 243 -17.57 -8.53 -7.20
CA VAL A 243 -18.87 -8.84 -7.81
C VAL A 243 -19.76 -7.62 -7.89
N GLU A 244 -20.65 -7.59 -8.88
CA GLU A 244 -21.78 -6.66 -8.89
C GLU A 244 -22.83 -7.09 -7.86
N ASP A 245 -23.38 -6.15 -7.10
CA ASP A 245 -24.28 -6.45 -5.98
C ASP A 245 -25.60 -7.08 -6.44
N GLU A 246 -26.18 -6.57 -7.53
CA GLU A 246 -27.50 -6.98 -8.03
C GLU A 246 -27.43 -8.36 -8.72
N SER A 247 -26.50 -8.55 -9.66
CA SER A 247 -26.42 -9.76 -10.47
C SER A 247 -25.53 -10.85 -9.85
N ARG A 248 -24.70 -10.50 -8.86
CA ARG A 248 -23.63 -11.35 -8.31
C ARG A 248 -22.61 -11.82 -9.35
N LYS A 249 -22.56 -11.17 -10.51
CA LYS A 249 -21.59 -11.45 -11.55
C LYS A 249 -20.20 -10.99 -11.10
N VAL A 250 -19.21 -11.86 -11.26
CA VAL A 250 -17.80 -11.51 -11.04
C VAL A 250 -17.35 -10.54 -12.13
N ILE A 251 -16.80 -9.40 -11.71
CA ILE A 251 -16.30 -8.34 -12.60
C ILE A 251 -14.77 -8.18 -12.51
N GLU A 252 -14.15 -8.64 -11.43
CA GLU A 252 -12.70 -8.63 -11.22
C GLU A 252 -12.27 -9.83 -10.37
N GLY A 253 -11.05 -10.33 -10.58
CA GLY A 253 -10.50 -11.44 -9.82
C GLY A 253 -11.01 -12.81 -10.27
N ASN A 254 -10.68 -13.86 -9.51
CA ASN A 254 -11.12 -15.23 -9.80
C ASN A 254 -11.59 -15.92 -8.52
N PRO A 255 -12.90 -16.25 -8.38
CA PRO A 255 -13.47 -16.85 -7.18
C PRO A 255 -13.02 -18.31 -6.92
N GLN A 256 -12.21 -18.89 -7.80
CA GLN A 256 -11.64 -20.23 -7.63
C GLN A 256 -10.12 -20.21 -7.43
N LYS A 257 -9.47 -19.04 -7.46
CA LYS A 257 -8.03 -18.92 -7.28
C LYS A 257 -7.73 -18.50 -5.84
N ASP A 258 -7.03 -19.36 -5.12
CA ASP A 258 -6.44 -19.02 -3.83
C ASP A 258 -5.16 -18.18 -4.09
N LEU A 259 -5.05 -17.05 -3.40
CA LEU A 259 -3.99 -16.05 -3.52
C LEU A 259 -3.19 -16.03 -2.21
N PHE A 260 -1.90 -16.30 -2.29
CA PHE A 260 -0.98 -16.06 -1.19
C PHE A 260 -0.59 -14.58 -1.20
N THR A 261 -0.62 -13.93 -0.04
CA THR A 261 -0.30 -12.51 0.10
C THR A 261 0.38 -12.25 1.44
N VAL A 262 1.37 -11.34 1.42
CA VAL A 262 2.09 -10.91 2.62
C VAL A 262 1.72 -9.46 2.91
N TYR A 263 1.40 -9.19 4.17
CA TYR A 263 0.98 -7.90 4.66
C TYR A 263 1.96 -7.39 5.71
N GLN A 264 2.30 -6.10 5.64
CA GLN A 264 2.94 -5.38 6.72
C GLN A 264 1.87 -4.58 7.48
N MET A 265 1.76 -4.88 8.77
CA MET A 265 0.80 -4.25 9.68
C MET A 265 1.58 -3.47 10.74
N ASN A 266 1.46 -2.15 10.72
CA ASN A 266 2.12 -1.28 11.70
C ASN A 266 1.13 -0.93 12.80
N PHE A 267 1.39 -1.41 14.01
CA PHE A 267 0.59 -1.09 15.18
C PHE A 267 1.23 0.05 15.95
N ILE A 268 0.44 1.03 16.38
CA ILE A 268 0.91 2.16 17.18
C ILE A 268 0.30 2.14 18.57
N ARG A 269 1.05 2.64 19.55
CA ARG A 269 0.59 2.86 20.92
C ARG A 269 1.34 4.04 21.51
N LYS A 270 0.70 4.83 22.37
CA LYS A 270 1.35 5.98 23.02
C LYS A 270 2.65 5.55 23.72
N HIS A 271 3.72 6.31 23.49
CA HIS A 271 5.01 6.05 24.13
C HIS A 271 4.90 5.99 25.66
N GLY A 272 5.62 5.04 26.26
CA GLY A 272 5.62 4.80 27.70
C GLY A 272 4.39 4.06 28.24
N SER A 273 3.47 3.64 27.38
CA SER A 273 2.35 2.77 27.77
C SER A 273 2.82 1.36 28.06
N GLN A 274 2.23 0.74 29.08
CA GLN A 274 2.51 -0.65 29.46
C GLN A 274 1.28 -1.52 29.23
N THR A 275 1.52 -2.79 28.91
CA THR A 275 0.46 -3.79 28.79
C THR A 275 -0.16 -3.99 30.16
N GLU A 276 -1.49 -3.88 30.24
CA GLU A 276 -2.23 -4.06 31.49
C GLU A 276 -2.04 -5.50 31.98
N SER A 277 -1.28 -5.66 33.06
CA SER A 277 -1.17 -6.93 33.78
C SER A 277 -2.53 -7.24 34.39
N THR A 278 -3.17 -8.32 33.93
CA THR A 278 -4.53 -8.73 34.30
C THR A 278 -4.69 -8.94 35.82
N VAL A 279 -4.96 -7.87 36.58
CA VAL A 279 -5.66 -7.85 37.88
C VAL A 279 -6.22 -6.44 38.13
N GLN A 280 -7.03 -5.90 37.23
CA GLN A 280 -8.06 -4.92 37.57
C GLN A 280 -9.26 -5.14 36.65
N GLU A 281 -10.24 -5.91 37.10
CA GLU A 281 -11.63 -5.80 36.65
C GLU A 281 -12.07 -4.35 36.88
N ASN A 282 -11.77 -3.41 35.97
CA ASN A 282 -12.32 -2.04 35.91
C ASN A 282 -11.84 -1.22 34.69
N ALA A 283 -11.53 -1.82 33.53
CA ALA A 283 -11.03 -1.04 32.38
C ALA A 283 -11.60 -1.42 30.99
N VAL A 284 -12.76 -2.08 30.95
CA VAL A 284 -13.69 -1.89 29.84
C VAL A 284 -14.88 -1.19 30.44
N SER A 285 -14.90 0.14 30.38
CA SER A 285 -16.08 0.86 30.81
C SER A 285 -17.17 0.54 29.80
N ASP A 286 -18.07 -0.36 30.18
CA ASP A 286 -19.35 -0.61 29.51
C ASP A 286 -20.25 0.65 29.52
N HIS A 287 -19.72 1.82 29.87
CA HIS A 287 -20.40 3.09 30.00
C HIS A 287 -19.56 4.24 29.42
N CYS A 288 -20.22 5.20 28.78
CA CYS A 288 -19.58 6.38 28.21
C CYS A 288 -18.90 7.22 29.31
N PRO A 289 -17.62 7.62 29.17
CA PRO A 289 -16.93 8.43 30.17
C PRO A 289 -17.50 9.85 30.31
N ASN A 290 -18.24 10.33 29.31
CA ASN A 290 -18.82 11.68 29.33
C ASN A 290 -20.24 11.73 29.91
N CYS A 291 -21.05 10.69 29.71
CA CYS A 291 -22.47 10.71 30.11
C CYS A 291 -22.96 9.46 30.86
N GLY A 292 -22.10 8.46 31.07
CA GLY A 292 -22.45 7.23 31.78
C GLY A 292 -23.44 6.32 31.07
N ALA A 293 -23.70 6.52 29.77
CA ALA A 293 -24.61 5.65 29.01
C ALA A 293 -23.95 4.31 28.68
N PRO A 294 -24.67 3.18 28.77
CA PRO A 294 -24.07 1.88 28.50
C PRO A 294 -23.59 1.76 27.05
N LEU A 295 -22.32 1.42 26.86
CA LEU A 295 -21.69 1.19 25.57
C LEU A 295 -21.78 -0.28 25.22
N LYS A 296 -22.42 -0.60 24.09
CA LYS A 296 -22.20 -1.89 23.44
C LYS A 296 -20.78 -1.81 22.87
N ILE A 297 -19.87 -2.68 23.31
CA ILE A 297 -18.42 -2.68 23.01
C ILE A 297 -18.08 -2.73 21.49
N SER A 298 -19.09 -2.79 20.63
CA SER A 298 -18.98 -2.65 19.18
C SER A 298 -18.76 -1.19 18.76
N ALA A 299 -17.52 -0.74 18.83
CA ALA A 299 -16.96 0.20 17.85
C ALA A 299 -17.74 1.51 17.61
N ILE A 300 -18.25 2.10 18.68
CA ILE A 300 -18.91 3.40 18.64
C ILE A 300 -17.82 4.48 18.61
N SER A 301 -17.63 5.17 17.47
CA SER A 301 -16.75 6.35 17.37
C SER A 301 -17.30 7.54 18.15
N LYS A 302 -18.59 7.56 18.43
CA LYS A 302 -19.31 8.67 19.05
C LYS A 302 -20.48 8.17 19.88
N CYS A 303 -20.52 8.44 21.17
CA CYS A 303 -21.61 8.04 22.05
C CYS A 303 -22.97 8.47 21.49
N ASP A 304 -23.88 7.52 21.24
CA ASP A 304 -25.22 7.78 20.68
C ASP A 304 -26.06 8.73 21.54
N TYR A 305 -25.76 8.80 22.85
CA TYR A 305 -26.51 9.60 23.81
C TYR A 305 -26.02 11.05 23.89
N CYS A 306 -24.71 11.25 24.05
CA CYS A 306 -24.16 12.59 24.28
C CYS A 306 -23.33 13.13 23.12
N GLY A 307 -23.12 12.33 22.07
CA GLY A 307 -22.31 12.70 20.94
C GLY A 307 -20.81 12.86 21.24
N ALA A 308 -20.32 12.37 22.37
CA ALA A 308 -18.91 12.45 22.70
C ALA A 308 -18.13 11.47 21.83
N GLU A 309 -17.04 11.94 21.21
CA GLU A 309 -16.14 11.06 20.48
C GLU A 309 -15.47 10.10 21.45
N LEU A 310 -15.72 8.80 21.27
CA LEU A 310 -15.15 7.76 22.12
C LEU A 310 -13.82 7.35 21.49
N THR A 311 -12.81 8.20 21.70
CA THR A 311 -11.44 7.82 21.36
C THR A 311 -11.00 6.75 22.37
N ARG A 312 -10.64 5.57 21.87
CA ARG A 312 -10.08 4.49 22.68
C ARG A 312 -8.87 4.99 23.47
N SER A 313 -8.61 4.39 24.64
CA SER A 313 -7.46 4.75 25.46
C SER A 313 -6.19 4.77 24.61
N PRO A 314 -5.41 5.88 24.61
CA PRO A 314 -4.19 6.00 23.83
C PRO A 314 -3.11 4.97 24.26
N ASN A 315 -3.36 4.28 25.37
CA ASN A 315 -2.48 3.28 25.95
C ASN A 315 -2.66 1.89 25.34
N GLN A 316 -3.60 1.68 24.41
CA GLN A 316 -3.80 0.40 23.73
C GLN A 316 -3.24 0.43 22.31
N TRP A 317 -2.78 -0.72 21.82
CA TRP A 317 -2.33 -0.86 20.44
C TRP A 317 -3.49 -0.73 19.46
N VAL A 318 -3.28 0.03 18.38
CA VAL A 318 -4.18 0.13 17.23
C VAL A 318 -3.40 0.01 15.94
N LEU A 319 -4.02 -0.51 14.88
CA LEU A 319 -3.44 -0.60 13.55
C LEU A 319 -3.41 0.77 12.88
N ASP A 320 -2.26 1.20 12.38
CA ASP A 320 -2.08 2.53 11.77
C ASP A 320 -1.75 2.48 10.29
N THR A 321 -0.97 1.50 9.85
CA THR A 321 -0.76 1.25 8.42
C THR A 321 -0.94 -0.23 8.12
N TYR A 322 -1.47 -0.48 6.92
CA TYR A 322 -1.84 -1.80 6.44
C TYR A 322 -1.52 -1.88 4.95
N ASP A 323 -0.43 -2.59 4.63
CA ASP A 323 0.16 -2.57 3.30
C ASP A 323 0.40 -3.99 2.79
N VAL A 324 0.12 -4.24 1.51
CA VAL A 324 0.57 -5.46 0.82
C VAL A 324 2.05 -5.28 0.46
N VAL A 325 2.87 -6.26 0.82
CA VAL A 325 4.32 -6.24 0.60
C VAL A 325 4.79 -7.47 -0.17
N ASP A 326 6.01 -7.40 -0.70
CA ASP A 326 6.62 -8.52 -1.40
C ASP A 326 6.82 -9.74 -0.48
N GLU A 327 6.75 -10.95 -1.05
CA GLU A 327 6.89 -12.19 -0.28
C GLU A 327 8.24 -12.30 0.46
N ASP A 328 9.28 -11.64 -0.05
CA ASP A 328 10.61 -11.61 0.56
C ASP A 328 10.59 -10.96 1.96
N GLU A 329 9.65 -10.04 2.22
CA GLU A 329 9.47 -9.40 3.52
C GLU A 329 9.03 -10.36 4.62
N LEU A 330 8.51 -11.55 4.26
CA LEU A 330 8.18 -12.59 5.23
C LEU A 330 9.43 -13.16 5.92
N TYR A 331 10.56 -13.16 5.21
CA TYR A 331 11.79 -13.83 5.64
C TYR A 331 12.89 -12.89 6.12
N ASN A 332 12.75 -11.59 5.88
CA ASN A 332 13.64 -10.53 6.35
C ASN A 332 13.28 -10.08 7.77
#